data_AF-A0A914Y7H3-F1
#
_entry.id   AF-A0A914Y7H3-F1
#
_cell.length_a   1.000
_cell.length_b   1.000
_cell.length_c   1.000
_cell.angle_alpha   90.00
_cell.angle_beta   90.00
_cell.angle_gamma   90.00
#
_symmetry.space_group_name_H-M   'P 1'
#
loop_
_entity.id
_entity.type
_entity.pdbx_description
1 polymer ?
#
loop_
_entity_poly.entity_id
_entity_poly.type
_entity_poly.pdbx_seq_one_letter_code
_entity_poly.pdbx_strand_id
1 'polypeptide(L)'
;MIFGLEKIPQGRLKYDPRFRKHAVVFNRTFDYIVKNLNYTEKLVQHFQALGKKHVMFQGRGFLPQYWDTFAECMTQTAIEWEGGQRCRETMIAWRILVAFIIKQMRQGFDEEKQNRRKFPSIIPPPPPSSSTTTTTIPTSNFSSVKQTISSSSSTICPFW
;
A
#
# COMPACT_ATOMS: atom_id res chain seq x y z
N MET A 1 -1.24 -11.29 -9.25
CA MET A 1 -1.83 -11.41 -7.90
C MET A 1 -1.04 -10.53 -6.95
N ILE A 2 -1.70 -9.60 -6.23
CA ILE A 2 -1.04 -8.44 -5.62
C ILE A 2 -0.26 -8.72 -4.32
N PHE A 3 -0.81 -9.51 -3.40
CA PHE A 3 -0.18 -9.79 -2.10
C PHE A 3 0.33 -11.25 -1.95
N GLY A 4 -0.19 -12.18 -2.77
CA GLY A 4 0.22 -13.59 -2.73
C GLY A 4 -0.12 -14.29 -1.41
N LEU A 5 -1.25 -13.92 -0.78
CA LEU A 5 -1.67 -14.38 0.55
C LEU A 5 -2.82 -15.39 0.52
N GLU A 6 -3.31 -15.80 -0.66
CA GLU A 6 -4.52 -16.63 -0.81
C GLU A 6 -4.44 -18.00 -0.13
N LYS A 7 -3.23 -18.56 0.00
CA LYS A 7 -3.02 -19.88 0.62
C LYS A 7 -2.92 -19.82 2.15
N ILE A 8 -2.95 -18.62 2.74
CA ILE A 8 -2.80 -18.44 4.19
C ILE A 8 -4.18 -18.45 4.83
N PRO A 9 -4.44 -19.34 5.81
CA PRO A 9 -5.69 -19.32 6.57
C PRO A 9 -5.91 -17.95 7.23
N GLN A 10 -7.14 -17.45 7.25
CA GLN A 10 -7.49 -16.11 7.77
C GLN A 10 -6.90 -15.83 9.16
N GLY A 11 -6.99 -16.80 10.09
CA GLY A 11 -6.44 -16.65 11.45
C GLY A 11 -4.90 -16.55 11.53
N ARG A 12 -4.18 -16.90 10.46
CA ARG A 12 -2.72 -16.78 10.36
C ARG A 12 -2.24 -15.61 9.51
N LEU A 13 -3.14 -14.97 8.76
CA LEU A 13 -2.82 -13.85 7.87
C LEU A 13 -2.09 -12.72 8.60
N LYS A 14 -2.51 -12.44 9.83
CA LYS A 14 -1.95 -11.41 10.70
C LYS A 14 -0.48 -11.57 11.05
N TYR A 15 0.03 -12.79 11.00
CA TYR A 15 1.44 -13.09 11.27
C TYR A 15 2.31 -13.01 10.01
N ASP A 16 1.71 -12.94 8.82
CA ASP A 16 2.47 -12.86 7.57
C ASP A 16 3.21 -11.51 7.50
N PRO A 17 4.54 -11.52 7.27
CA PRO A 17 5.34 -10.29 7.21
C PRO A 17 4.88 -9.30 6.14
N ARG A 18 4.33 -9.77 5.01
CA ARG A 18 3.84 -8.90 3.93
C ARG A 18 2.59 -8.17 4.36
N PHE A 19 1.67 -8.87 5.02
CA PHE A 19 0.47 -8.27 5.60
C PHE A 19 0.84 -7.25 6.67
N ARG A 20 1.70 -7.63 7.63
CA ARG A 20 2.16 -6.72 8.70
C ARG A 20 2.87 -5.49 8.16
N LYS A 21 3.71 -5.64 7.14
CA LYS A 21 4.39 -4.49 6.51
C LYS A 21 3.37 -3.52 5.90
N HIS A 22 2.35 -4.03 5.23
CA HIS A 22 1.28 -3.21 4.69
C HIS A 22 0.48 -2.52 5.81
N ALA A 23 0.12 -3.25 6.87
CA ALA A 23 -0.57 -2.70 8.05
C ALA A 23 0.24 -1.59 8.75
N VAL A 24 1.57 -1.72 8.83
CA VAL A 24 2.43 -0.67 9.39
C VAL A 24 2.43 0.60 8.52
N VAL A 25 2.55 0.46 7.20
CA VAL A 25 2.48 1.61 6.28
C VAL A 25 1.11 2.28 6.38
N PHE A 26 0.06 1.46 6.48
CA PHE A 26 -1.29 1.92 6.68
C PHE A 26 -1.46 2.75 7.96
N ASN A 27 -1.06 2.23 9.13
CA ASN A 27 -1.16 2.95 10.39
C ASN A 27 -0.36 4.26 10.38
N ARG A 28 0.86 4.24 9.83
CA ARG A 28 1.68 5.47 9.66
C ARG A 28 0.99 6.53 8.80
N THR A 29 0.19 6.09 7.83
CA THR A 29 -0.59 7.01 6.98
C THR A 29 -1.67 7.69 7.81
N PHE A 30 -2.37 6.96 8.68
CA PHE A 30 -3.34 7.54 9.61
C PHE A 30 -2.71 8.45 10.67
N ASP A 31 -1.55 8.09 11.21
CA ASP A 31 -0.79 8.98 12.10
C ASP A 31 -0.45 10.30 11.41
N TYR A 32 -0.06 10.24 10.13
CA TYR A 32 0.23 11.42 9.32
C TYR A 32 -1.03 12.27 9.09
N ILE A 33 -2.18 11.64 8.81
CA ILE A 33 -3.47 12.34 8.66
C ILE A 33 -3.78 13.14 9.90
N VAL A 34 -3.83 12.48 11.07
CA VAL A 34 -4.25 13.09 12.33
C VAL A 34 -3.35 14.29 12.68
N LYS A 35 -2.05 14.19 12.42
CA LYS A 35 -1.08 15.28 12.64
C LYS A 35 -1.23 16.46 11.67
N ASN A 36 -1.87 16.26 10.52
CA ASN A 36 -1.93 17.25 9.43
C ASN A 36 -3.37 17.60 9.01
N LEU A 37 -4.38 17.36 9.85
CA LEU A 37 -5.78 17.66 9.54
C LEU A 37 -6.03 19.13 9.16
N ASN A 38 -5.22 20.05 9.70
CA ASN A 38 -5.32 21.48 9.41
C ASN A 38 -4.61 21.88 8.09
N TYR A 39 -3.87 20.97 7.46
CA TYR A 39 -3.07 21.21 6.26
C TYR A 39 -3.59 20.39 5.08
N THR A 40 -4.83 20.64 4.68
CA THR A 40 -5.55 19.87 3.65
C THR A 40 -4.76 19.74 2.33
N GLU A 41 -4.09 20.80 1.88
CA GLU A 41 -3.29 20.77 0.65
C GLU A 41 -2.15 19.75 0.72
N LYS A 42 -1.46 19.64 1.87
CA LYS A 42 -0.41 18.64 2.08
C LYS A 42 -0.98 17.22 2.05
N LEU A 43 -2.17 17.03 2.60
CA LEU A 43 -2.86 15.73 2.56
C LEU A 43 -3.27 15.36 1.13
N VAL A 44 -3.81 16.32 0.36
CA VAL A 44 -4.15 16.13 -1.05
C VAL A 44 -2.93 15.65 -1.83
N GLN A 45 -1.81 16.38 -1.75
CA GLN A 45 -0.57 16.02 -2.44
C GLN A 45 -0.06 14.63 -2.02
N HIS A 46 -0.13 14.32 -0.72
CA HIS A 46 0.29 13.03 -0.19
C HIS A 46 -0.54 11.87 -0.76
N PHE A 47 -1.87 11.98 -0.76
CA PHE A 47 -2.75 10.92 -1.25
C PHE A 47 -2.73 10.77 -2.76
N GLN A 48 -2.61 11.86 -3.51
CA GLN A 48 -2.40 11.79 -4.95
C GLN A 48 -1.08 11.09 -5.26
N ALA A 49 0.03 11.44 -4.58
CA ALA A 49 1.30 10.74 -4.76
C ALA A 49 1.21 9.24 -4.40
N LEU A 50 0.43 8.88 -3.37
CA LEU A 50 0.15 7.49 -3.04
C LEU A 50 -0.64 6.78 -4.14
N GLY A 51 -1.67 7.44 -4.69
CA GLY A 51 -2.45 6.98 -5.84
C GLY A 51 -1.59 6.72 -7.08
N LYS A 52 -0.66 7.64 -7.40
CA LYS A 52 0.28 7.50 -8.53
C LYS A 52 1.12 6.22 -8.41
N LYS A 53 1.63 5.93 -7.20
CA LYS A 53 2.39 4.68 -6.94
C LYS A 53 1.56 3.42 -7.19
N HIS A 54 0.23 3.47 -6.97
CA HIS A 54 -0.63 2.31 -7.18
C HIS A 54 -0.80 1.92 -8.65
N VAL A 55 -0.51 2.82 -9.61
CA VAL A 55 -0.52 2.49 -11.05
C VAL A 55 0.48 1.38 -11.37
N MET A 56 1.63 1.36 -10.68
CA MET A 56 2.66 0.32 -10.86
C MET A 56 2.16 -1.09 -10.54
N PHE A 57 1.10 -1.22 -9.75
CA PHE A 57 0.54 -2.51 -9.35
C PHE A 57 -0.57 -3.00 -10.28
N GLN A 58 -1.04 -2.18 -11.25
CA GLN A 58 -2.08 -2.63 -12.21
C GLN A 58 -1.64 -3.89 -12.97
N GLY A 59 -0.38 -3.93 -13.45
CA GLY A 59 0.18 -5.10 -14.12
C GLY A 59 0.37 -6.33 -13.23
N ARG A 60 0.15 -6.19 -11.90
CA ARG A 60 0.23 -7.28 -10.91
C ARG A 60 -1.16 -7.70 -10.40
N GLY A 61 -2.23 -7.20 -11.02
CA GLY A 61 -3.61 -7.50 -10.65
C GLY A 61 -4.23 -6.54 -9.63
N PHE A 62 -3.69 -5.32 -9.48
CA PHE A 62 -4.37 -4.27 -8.73
C PHE A 62 -5.58 -3.73 -9.51
N LEU A 63 -6.74 -3.71 -8.87
CA LEU A 63 -7.98 -3.17 -9.40
C LEU A 63 -8.41 -1.96 -8.55
N PRO A 64 -8.71 -0.79 -9.14
CA PRO A 64 -9.19 0.38 -8.39
C PRO A 64 -10.46 0.12 -7.57
N GLN A 65 -11.23 -0.92 -7.88
CA GLN A 65 -12.39 -1.37 -7.11
C GLN A 65 -12.01 -1.84 -5.70
N TYR A 66 -10.76 -2.26 -5.47
CA TYR A 66 -10.30 -2.63 -4.13
C TYR A 66 -10.34 -1.47 -3.13
N TRP A 67 -10.32 -0.22 -3.62
CA TRP A 67 -10.52 0.93 -2.75
C TRP A 67 -11.95 1.03 -2.23
N ASP A 68 -12.95 0.52 -2.94
CA ASP A 68 -14.34 0.52 -2.48
C ASP A 68 -14.54 -0.49 -1.34
N THR A 69 -14.03 -1.72 -1.52
CA THR A 69 -13.99 -2.72 -0.45
C THR A 69 -13.21 -2.20 0.77
N PHE A 70 -12.08 -1.53 0.54
CA PHE A 70 -11.32 -0.91 1.61
C PHE A 70 -12.13 0.17 2.35
N ALA A 71 -12.90 1.00 1.65
CA ALA A 71 -13.76 2.01 2.25
C ALA A 71 -14.82 1.40 3.18
N GLU A 72 -15.45 0.34 2.70
CA GLU A 72 -16.47 -0.41 3.42
C GLU A 72 -15.89 -1.04 4.68
N CYS A 73 -14.77 -1.78 4.56
CA CYS A 73 -14.09 -2.38 5.70
C CYS A 73 -13.66 -1.33 6.74
N MET A 74 -13.14 -0.18 6.32
CA MET A 74 -12.74 0.89 7.24
C MET A 74 -13.93 1.49 7.98
N THR A 75 -15.02 1.76 7.27
CA THR A 75 -16.23 2.31 7.88
C THR A 75 -16.83 1.31 8.86
N GLN A 76 -16.86 0.03 8.49
CA GLN A 76 -17.33 -1.05 9.35
C GLN A 76 -16.46 -1.21 10.61
N THR A 77 -15.14 -1.16 10.45
CA THR A 77 -14.20 -1.19 11.58
C THR A 77 -14.41 -0.02 12.53
N ALA A 78 -14.67 1.18 12.02
CA ALA A 78 -14.97 2.35 12.84
C ALA A 78 -16.29 2.20 13.62
N ILE A 79 -17.31 1.57 13.02
CA ILE A 79 -18.59 1.25 13.70
C ILE A 79 -18.36 0.28 14.85
N GLU A 80 -17.56 -0.75 14.62
CA GLU A 80 -17.25 -1.78 15.61
C GLU A 80 -16.43 -1.21 16.78
N TRP A 81 -15.46 -0.34 16.49
CA TRP A 81 -14.67 0.34 17.51
C TRP A 81 -15.53 1.13 18.49
N GLU A 82 -16.52 1.87 17.99
CA GLU A 82 -17.34 2.78 18.78
C GLU A 82 -18.24 2.04 19.81
N GLY A 83 -18.34 0.71 19.74
CA GLY A 83 -18.81 -0.12 20.87
C GLY A 83 -20.23 0.16 21.37
N GLY A 84 -21.08 0.82 20.56
CA GLY A 84 -22.46 1.16 20.91
C GLY A 84 -22.71 2.62 21.27
N GLN A 85 -21.66 3.41 21.54
CA GLN A 85 -21.75 4.87 21.68
C GLN A 85 -21.76 5.53 20.30
N ARG A 86 -22.76 5.24 19.46
CA ARG A 86 -22.81 5.75 18.08
C ARG A 86 -22.99 7.27 18.03
N CYS A 87 -21.93 8.04 18.23
CA CYS A 87 -21.92 9.45 17.94
C CYS A 87 -22.06 9.62 16.42
N ARG A 88 -23.21 10.14 15.99
CA ARG A 88 -23.52 10.33 14.58
C ARG A 88 -22.45 11.21 13.91
N GLU A 89 -21.95 12.21 14.62
CA GLU A 89 -20.93 13.14 14.11
C GLU A 89 -19.59 12.43 13.89
N THR A 90 -19.14 11.61 14.83
CA THR A 90 -17.92 10.79 14.68
C THR A 90 -18.02 9.87 13.45
N MET A 91 -19.17 9.22 13.26
CA MET A 91 -19.40 8.35 12.11
C MET A 91 -19.42 9.11 10.78
N ILE A 92 -19.98 10.31 10.75
CA ILE A 92 -19.95 11.19 9.59
C ILE A 92 -18.50 11.61 9.29
N ALA A 93 -17.73 11.98 10.31
CA ALA A 93 -16.33 12.37 10.15
C ALA A 93 -15.49 11.23 9.56
N TRP A 94 -15.65 9.99 10.04
CA TRP A 94 -14.97 8.82 9.47
C TRP A 94 -15.31 8.60 7.99
N ARG A 95 -16.60 8.68 7.63
CA ARG A 95 -17.05 8.53 6.24
C ARG A 95 -16.47 9.62 5.34
N ILE A 96 -16.48 10.87 5.80
CA ILE A 96 -15.91 12.00 5.06
C ILE A 96 -14.40 11.79 4.87
N LEU A 97 -13.68 11.39 5.92
CA LEU A 97 -12.25 11.17 5.88
C LEU A 97 -11.89 10.06 4.89
N VAL A 98 -12.53 8.90 4.99
CA VAL A 98 -12.28 7.75 4.11
C VAL A 98 -12.61 8.10 2.65
N ALA A 99 -13.75 8.75 2.41
CA ALA A 99 -14.12 9.21 1.07
C ALA A 99 -13.11 10.20 0.50
N PHE A 100 -12.62 11.14 1.32
CA PHE A 100 -11.59 12.10 0.93
C PHE A 100 -10.29 11.40 0.51
N ILE A 101 -9.78 10.46 1.32
CA ILE A 101 -8.56 9.70 1.01
C ILE A 101 -8.70 8.99 -0.34
N ILE A 102 -9.79 8.24 -0.53
CA ILE A 102 -10.02 7.46 -1.75
C ILE A 102 -10.17 8.36 -2.96
N LYS A 103 -10.89 9.48 -2.83
CA LYS A 103 -11.04 10.46 -3.92
C LYS A 103 -9.67 10.96 -4.39
N GLN A 104 -8.80 11.35 -3.46
CA GLN A 104 -7.47 11.87 -3.81
C GLN A 104 -6.55 10.78 -4.37
N MET A 105 -6.62 9.56 -3.85
CA MET A 105 -5.88 8.43 -4.40
C MET A 105 -6.32 8.08 -5.82
N ARG A 106 -7.62 8.07 -6.10
CA ARG A 106 -8.18 7.84 -7.45
C ARG A 106 -7.71 8.92 -8.42
N GLN A 107 -7.79 10.19 -8.02
CA GLN A 107 -7.30 11.29 -8.83
C GLN A 107 -5.83 11.10 -9.23
N GLY A 108 -4.94 10.88 -8.25
CA GLY A 108 -3.52 10.68 -8.54
C GLY A 108 -3.26 9.46 -9.42
N PHE A 109 -4.02 8.38 -9.21
CA PHE A 109 -3.93 7.18 -10.03
C PHE A 109 -4.33 7.42 -11.49
N ASP A 110 -5.46 8.09 -11.72
CA ASP A 110 -5.97 8.36 -13.06
C ASP A 110 -5.04 9.32 -13.83
N GLU A 111 -4.50 10.34 -13.15
CA GLU A 111 -3.48 11.24 -13.70
C GLU A 111 -2.24 10.47 -14.21
N GLU A 112 -1.66 9.60 -13.38
CA GLU A 112 -0.46 8.83 -13.74
C GLU A 112 -0.76 7.76 -14.80
N LYS A 113 -1.93 7.13 -14.73
CA LYS A 113 -2.39 6.18 -15.75
C LYS A 113 -2.55 6.86 -17.11
N GLN A 114 -3.10 8.08 -17.15
CA GLN A 114 -3.20 8.86 -18.38
C GLN A 114 -1.82 9.29 -18.89
N ASN A 115 -0.92 9.71 -17.99
CA ASN A 115 0.45 10.08 -18.35
C ASN A 115 1.20 8.94 -19.04
N ARG A 116 1.13 7.73 -18.48
CA ARG A 116 1.75 6.52 -19.07
C ARG A 116 1.14 6.10 -20.41
N ARG A 117 -0.13 6.41 -20.65
CA ARG A 117 -0.78 6.18 -21.96
C ARG A 117 -0.30 7.17 -23.02
N LYS A 118 -0.12 8.44 -22.65
CA LYS A 118 0.35 9.50 -23.55
C LYS A 118 1.83 9.34 -23.89
N PHE A 119 2.62 8.82 -22.96
CA PHE A 119 4.04 8.53 -23.14
C PHE A 119 4.31 7.07 -22.79
N PRO A 120 3.96 6.11 -23.68
CA PRO A 120 4.47 4.77 -23.55
C PRO A 120 5.99 4.88 -23.58
N SER A 121 6.66 4.47 -22.51
CA SER A 121 8.11 4.37 -22.48
C SER A 121 8.57 3.66 -23.76
N ILE A 122 9.29 4.36 -24.62
CA ILE A 122 9.97 3.80 -25.79
C ILE A 122 10.99 2.81 -25.22
N ILE A 123 10.60 1.55 -25.12
CA ILE A 123 11.52 0.45 -24.88
C ILE A 123 12.12 0.16 -26.27
N PRO A 124 13.39 0.51 -26.56
CA PRO A 124 14.01 0.00 -27.76
C PRO A 124 14.01 -1.53 -27.69
N PRO A 125 13.72 -2.24 -28.80
CA PRO A 125 13.71 -3.69 -28.81
C PRO A 125 15.07 -4.21 -28.29
N PRO A 126 15.08 -5.30 -27.50
CA PRO A 126 16.33 -5.91 -27.07
C PRO A 126 17.15 -6.27 -28.31
N PRO A 127 18.47 -5.98 -28.33
CA PRO A 127 19.32 -6.38 -29.45
C PRO A 127 19.26 -7.90 -29.63
N PRO A 128 19.28 -8.41 -30.87
CA PRO A 128 19.28 -9.84 -31.12
C PRO A 128 20.48 -10.48 -30.43
N SER A 129 20.19 -11.48 -29.61
CA SER A 129 21.16 -12.26 -28.84
C SER A 129 22.10 -13.01 -29.80
N SER A 130 23.30 -12.49 -30.01
CA SER A 130 24.43 -13.26 -30.54
C SER A 130 25.01 -14.13 -29.42
N SER A 131 24.80 -15.43 -29.58
CA SER A 131 25.46 -16.51 -28.85
C SER A 131 26.98 -16.33 -28.82
N THR A 132 27.59 -16.23 -27.65
CA THR A 132 29.04 -16.44 -27.48
C THR A 132 29.29 -17.27 -26.22
N THR A 133 29.57 -18.55 -26.49
CA THR A 133 30.51 -19.46 -25.82
C THR A 133 30.85 -19.24 -24.34
N THR A 134 30.34 -20.18 -23.53
CA THR A 134 30.70 -20.44 -22.13
C THR A 134 32.13 -21.00 -22.00
N THR A 135 32.99 -20.32 -21.25
CA THR A 135 34.27 -20.86 -20.73
C THR A 135 34.29 -20.75 -19.19
N THR A 136 34.29 -21.92 -18.55
CA THR A 136 34.72 -22.36 -17.20
C THR A 136 35.29 -21.37 -16.14
N ILE A 137 34.54 -21.20 -15.01
CA ILE A 137 34.78 -21.43 -13.54
C ILE A 137 36.26 -21.35 -13.02
N PRO A 138 36.65 -20.76 -11.83
CA PRO A 138 36.08 -21.00 -10.47
C PRO A 138 36.01 -19.89 -9.38
N THR A 139 35.01 -20.07 -8.51
CA THR A 139 34.97 -20.08 -7.01
C THR A 139 35.65 -18.97 -6.18
N SER A 140 34.86 -18.24 -5.37
CA SER A 140 35.12 -18.06 -3.92
C SER A 140 33.92 -17.46 -3.18
N ASN A 141 33.71 -17.98 -1.96
CA ASN A 141 32.69 -17.62 -0.97
C ASN A 141 32.94 -16.23 -0.37
N PHE A 142 31.88 -15.51 0.01
CA PHE A 142 31.89 -14.76 1.27
C PHE A 142 30.48 -14.65 1.86
N SER A 143 30.35 -15.16 3.08
CA SER A 143 29.19 -15.13 3.95
C SER A 143 29.18 -13.88 4.83
N SER A 144 28.00 -13.59 5.38
CA SER A 144 27.72 -12.75 6.56
C SER A 144 27.77 -11.23 6.40
N VAL A 145 26.57 -10.62 6.37
CA VAL A 145 26.24 -9.52 7.31
C VAL A 145 24.79 -9.69 7.77
N LYS A 146 24.62 -10.12 9.03
CA LYS A 146 23.36 -10.02 9.77
C LYS A 146 23.30 -8.68 10.50
N GLN A 147 22.17 -7.99 10.31
CA GLN A 147 21.28 -7.46 11.35
C GLN A 147 21.84 -6.45 12.38
N THR A 148 21.28 -5.25 12.38
CA THR A 148 20.94 -4.52 13.62
C THR A 148 19.74 -3.59 13.32
N ILE A 149 18.55 -3.96 13.79
CA ILE A 149 17.46 -3.00 14.01
C ILE A 149 17.03 -3.18 15.45
N SER A 150 17.34 -2.16 16.26
CA SER A 150 16.95 -2.04 17.65
C SER A 150 15.45 -1.84 17.77
N SER A 151 14.91 -2.58 18.73
CA SER A 151 13.57 -2.56 19.28
C SER A 151 13.11 -1.18 19.75
N SER A 152 11.86 -0.85 19.45
CA SER A 152 11.03 0.01 20.31
C SER A 152 9.59 -0.46 20.19
N SER A 153 9.15 -1.18 21.22
CA SER A 153 7.79 -1.64 21.42
C SER A 153 6.85 -0.45 21.60
N SER A 154 5.71 -0.48 20.94
CA SER A 154 4.50 0.22 21.40
C SER A 154 3.29 -0.56 20.89
N THR A 155 2.56 -1.07 21.87
CA THR A 155 1.30 -1.81 21.87
C THR A 155 0.37 -1.45 20.72
N ILE A 156 0.13 -2.39 19.81
CA ILE A 156 -0.97 -2.32 18.84
C ILE A 156 -2.01 -3.35 19.29
N CYS A 157 -3.25 -2.89 19.40
CA CYS A 157 -4.44 -3.62 19.87
C CYS A 157 -4.55 -5.04 19.26
N PRO A 158 -5.05 -6.03 20.04
CA PRO A 158 -4.91 -7.47 19.74
C PRO A 158 -5.80 -8.01 18.60
N PHE A 159 -6.44 -7.14 17.81
CA PHE A 159 -7.31 -7.54 16.71
C PHE A 159 -6.81 -7.02 15.37
N TRP A 160 -5.55 -7.33 15.05
CA TRP A 160 -5.10 -7.49 13.68
C TRP A 160 -4.31 -8.76 13.58
#